data_AF-A0A6G3X5Z7-F1
#
_entry.id   AF-A0A6G3X5Z7-F1
#
_cell.length_a   1.000
_cell.length_b   1.000
_cell.length_c   1.000
_cell.angle_alpha   90.00
_cell.angle_beta   90.00
_cell.angle_gamma   90.00
#
_symmetry.space_group_name_H-M   'P 1'
#
loop_
_entity.id
_entity.type
_entity.pdbx_description
1 polymer ?
#
loop_
_entity_poly.entity_id
_entity_poly.type
_entity_poly.pdbx_seq_one_letter_code
_entity_poly.pdbx_strand_id
1 'polypeptide(L)'
;DVQKMRRRVVDNIPADRIERELKLGPGGLRDVEFAVQLLQLVHGRSDASLHSGSTLEALRALAEGGYVGRADAAQLDEAYRFLRAMEHRIQLYRLRRTHLVPDDEADLRRLGRSLGMRTDPVTELNK
;
A
#
# COMPACT_ATOMS: atom_id res chain seq x y z
N ASP A 1 6.13 17.59 11.67
CA ASP A 1 5.01 16.91 12.38
C ASP A 1 4.52 15.63 11.70
N VAL A 2 4.18 15.66 10.42
CA VAL A 2 3.74 14.51 9.60
C VAL A 2 4.77 13.34 9.55
N GLN A 3 6.03 13.63 9.19
CA GLN A 3 7.10 12.62 9.13
C GLN A 3 7.46 12.00 10.50
N LYS A 4 7.28 12.75 11.60
CA LYS A 4 7.51 12.25 12.96
C LYS A 4 6.40 11.28 13.38
N MET A 5 5.15 11.62 13.03
CA MET A 5 4.01 10.74 13.25
C MET A 5 4.17 9.42 12.49
N ARG A 6 4.60 9.47 11.22
CA ARG A 6 4.86 8.25 10.43
C ARG A 6 5.92 7.36 11.06
N ARG A 7 7.06 7.93 11.45
CA ARG A 7 8.14 7.21 12.15
C ARG A 7 7.63 6.50 13.41
N ARG A 8 6.90 7.22 14.27
CA ARG A 8 6.28 6.62 15.46
C ARG A 8 5.39 5.42 15.15
N VAL A 9 4.66 5.41 14.03
CA VAL A 9 3.83 4.25 13.65
C VAL A 9 4.71 3.06 13.28
N VAL A 10 5.79 3.27 12.52
CA VAL A 10 6.75 2.20 12.17
C VAL A 10 7.44 1.65 13.41
N ASP A 11 7.90 2.53 14.31
CA ASP A 11 8.65 2.16 15.53
C ASP A 11 7.84 1.27 16.50
N ASN A 12 6.50 1.24 16.36
CA ASN A 12 5.62 0.38 17.15
C ASN A 12 5.39 -1.01 16.55
N ILE A 13 5.96 -1.29 15.37
CA ILE A 13 5.87 -2.60 14.73
C ILE A 13 6.98 -3.49 15.30
N PRO A 14 6.66 -4.71 15.78
CA PRO A 14 7.68 -5.67 16.19
C PRO A 14 8.70 -5.92 15.09
N ALA A 15 10.00 -5.92 15.43
CA ALA A 15 11.09 -6.02 14.45
C ALA A 15 11.04 -7.30 13.61
N ASP A 16 10.54 -8.41 14.16
CA ASP A 16 10.36 -9.70 13.47
C ASP A 16 9.19 -9.70 12.46
N ARG A 17 8.42 -8.62 12.41
CA ARG A 17 7.22 -8.47 11.59
C ARG A 17 7.30 -7.33 10.59
N ILE A 18 8.26 -6.42 10.74
CA ILE A 18 8.31 -5.17 9.98
C ILE A 18 8.29 -5.38 8.47
N GLU A 19 9.10 -6.33 7.98
CA GLU A 19 9.21 -6.66 6.54
C GLU A 19 7.95 -7.31 5.97
N ARG A 20 7.10 -7.88 6.83
CA ARG A 20 5.87 -8.59 6.43
C ARG A 20 4.60 -7.80 6.70
N GLU A 21 4.72 -6.62 7.29
CA GLU A 21 3.57 -5.78 7.66
C GLU A 21 3.12 -4.91 6.48
N LEU A 22 2.16 -5.41 5.69
CA LEU A 22 1.73 -4.78 4.43
C LEU A 22 1.13 -3.39 4.60
N LYS A 23 0.57 -3.10 5.77
CA LYS A 23 -0.18 -1.87 5.98
C LYS A 23 0.69 -0.79 6.59
N LEU A 24 1.37 -1.13 7.67
CA LEU A 24 2.12 -0.16 8.47
C LEU A 24 3.63 -0.22 8.23
N GLY A 25 4.15 -1.28 7.61
CA GLY A 25 5.56 -1.41 7.25
C GLY A 25 6.00 -0.34 6.25
N PRO A 26 7.31 -0.08 6.11
CA PRO A 26 7.85 0.84 5.12
C PRO A 26 7.40 0.45 3.70
N GLY A 27 6.90 1.42 2.93
CA GLY A 27 6.37 1.18 1.57
C GLY A 27 4.98 0.52 1.55
N GLY A 28 4.37 0.28 2.71
CA GLY A 28 3.05 -0.34 2.83
C GLY A 28 1.90 0.57 2.41
N LEU A 29 0.68 0.04 2.51
CA LEU A 29 -0.56 0.74 2.13
C LEU A 29 -0.69 2.13 2.74
N ARG A 30 -0.32 2.26 4.03
CA ARG A 30 -0.44 3.52 4.75
C ARG A 30 0.52 4.57 4.23
N ASP A 31 1.67 4.20 3.66
CA ASP A 31 2.61 5.16 3.08
C ASP A 31 2.03 5.82 1.84
N VAL A 32 1.39 5.04 0.96
CA VAL A 32 0.71 5.59 -0.23
C VAL A 32 -0.46 6.47 0.17
N GLU A 33 -1.33 6.00 1.09
CA GLU A 33 -2.46 6.79 1.60
C GLU A 33 -2.00 8.13 2.18
N PHE A 34 -0.91 8.09 2.93
CA PHE A 34 -0.38 9.26 3.61
C PHE A 34 0.27 10.26 2.65
N ALA A 35 1.01 9.78 1.64
CA ALA A 35 1.59 10.64 0.61
C ALA A 35 0.50 11.40 -0.17
N VAL A 36 -0.56 10.69 -0.58
CA VAL A 36 -1.71 11.28 -1.27
C VAL A 36 -2.41 12.30 -0.38
N GLN A 37 -2.73 11.93 0.87
CA GLN A 37 -3.41 12.83 1.81
C GLN A 37 -2.57 14.07 2.16
N LEU A 38 -1.25 13.95 2.26
CA LEU A 38 -0.38 15.09 2.48
C LEU A 38 -0.49 16.09 1.32
N LEU A 39 -0.49 15.61 0.08
CA LEU A 39 -0.63 16.47 -1.09
C LEU A 39 -2.03 17.09 -1.17
N GLN A 40 -3.09 16.35 -0.80
CA GLN A 40 -4.44 16.91 -0.65
C GLN A 40 -4.48 18.02 0.40
N LEU A 41 -3.77 17.89 1.52
CA LEU A 41 -3.70 18.95 2.55
C LEU A 41 -2.94 20.19 2.06
N VAL A 42 -1.89 20.01 1.25
CA VAL A 42 -1.09 21.12 0.72
C VAL A 42 -1.85 21.87 -0.38
N HIS A 43 -2.52 21.17 -1.29
CA HIS A 43 -3.09 21.76 -2.51
C HIS A 43 -4.63 21.85 -2.50
N GLY A 44 -5.30 21.09 -1.64
CA GLY A 44 -6.77 20.98 -1.62
C GLY A 44 -7.48 22.27 -1.22
N ARG A 45 -6.80 23.23 -0.57
CA ARG A 45 -7.40 24.55 -0.32
C ARG A 45 -7.68 25.31 -1.62
N SER A 46 -6.78 25.19 -2.60
CA SER A 46 -6.87 25.89 -3.89
C SER A 46 -7.53 25.07 -4.98
N ASP A 47 -7.58 23.74 -4.83
CA ASP A 47 -8.13 22.83 -5.83
C ASP A 47 -9.10 21.83 -5.18
N ALA A 48 -10.39 22.06 -5.38
CA ALA A 48 -11.45 21.21 -4.85
C ALA A 48 -11.55 19.83 -5.54
N SER A 49 -10.94 19.65 -6.72
CA SER A 49 -10.89 18.34 -7.39
C SER A 49 -10.11 17.30 -6.58
N LEU A 50 -9.24 17.77 -5.68
CA LEU A 50 -8.42 16.94 -4.80
C LEU A 50 -9.17 16.45 -3.55
N HIS A 51 -10.48 16.69 -3.39
CA HIS A 51 -11.21 16.34 -2.16
C HIS A 51 -11.76 14.92 -2.11
N SER A 52 -11.48 14.07 -3.12
CA SER A 52 -11.94 12.68 -3.08
C SER A 52 -11.39 11.94 -1.85
N GLY A 53 -12.27 11.18 -1.18
CA GLY A 53 -11.87 10.27 -0.09
C GLY A 53 -11.24 8.97 -0.59
N SER A 54 -11.29 8.68 -1.89
CA SER A 54 -10.65 7.52 -2.50
C SER A 54 -9.19 7.85 -2.82
N THR A 55 -8.26 7.07 -2.27
CA THR A 55 -6.81 7.24 -2.50
C THR A 55 -6.46 7.24 -3.98
N LEU A 56 -7.03 6.34 -4.78
CA LEU A 56 -6.71 6.22 -6.20
C LEU A 56 -7.32 7.37 -7.03
N GLU A 57 -8.52 7.83 -6.69
CA GLU A 57 -9.12 8.99 -7.37
C GLU A 57 -8.37 10.27 -7.06
N ALA A 58 -7.99 10.46 -5.79
CA ALA A 58 -7.17 11.60 -5.38
C ALA A 58 -5.79 11.56 -6.04
N LEU A 59 -5.13 10.38 -6.11
CA LEU A 59 -3.85 10.22 -6.81
C LEU A 59 -3.98 10.56 -8.31
N ARG A 60 -5.06 10.13 -8.96
CA ARG A 60 -5.33 10.48 -10.35
C ARG A 60 -5.51 11.99 -10.53
N ALA A 61 -6.32 12.63 -9.69
CA ALA A 61 -6.53 14.08 -9.75
C ALA A 61 -5.22 14.86 -9.49
N LEU A 62 -4.40 14.39 -8.54
CA LEU A 62 -3.07 14.96 -8.28
C LEU A 62 -2.16 14.88 -9.51
N ALA A 63 -2.20 13.78 -10.26
CA ALA A 63 -1.42 13.61 -11.49
C ALA A 63 -1.95 14.47 -12.64
N GLU A 64 -3.28 14.56 -12.79
CA GLU A 64 -3.95 15.41 -13.79
C GLU A 64 -3.66 16.91 -13.56
N GLY A 65 -3.66 17.35 -12.30
CA GLY A 65 -3.30 18.71 -11.89
C GLY A 65 -1.79 19.00 -11.90
N GLY A 66 -0.95 18.00 -12.19
CA GLY A 66 0.51 18.15 -12.26
C GLY A 66 1.21 18.28 -10.90
N TYR A 67 0.52 17.99 -9.79
CA TYR A 67 1.09 17.96 -8.44
C TYR A 67 1.99 16.74 -8.20
N VAL A 68 1.77 15.67 -8.96
CA VAL A 68 2.60 14.44 -8.97
C VAL A 68 2.98 14.12 -10.41
N GLY A 69 4.22 13.70 -10.64
CA GLY A 69 4.65 13.22 -11.95
C GLY A 69 3.82 12.02 -12.39
N ARG A 70 3.40 11.99 -13.66
CA ARG A 70 2.55 10.89 -14.19
C ARG A 70 3.18 9.50 -14.01
N ALA A 71 4.50 9.40 -14.14
CA ALA A 71 5.23 8.15 -13.95
C ALA A 71 5.22 7.69 -12.48
N ASP A 72 5.35 8.62 -11.53
CA ASP A 72 5.30 8.31 -10.10
C ASP A 72 3.88 7.94 -9.68
N ALA A 73 2.88 8.66 -10.19
CA ALA A 73 1.47 8.35 -9.94
C ALA A 73 1.08 6.96 -10.48
N ALA A 74 1.56 6.59 -11.67
CA ALA A 74 1.32 5.25 -12.22
C ALA A 74 1.96 4.15 -11.35
N GLN A 75 3.21 4.35 -10.90
CA GLN A 75 3.88 3.40 -10.00
C GLN A 75 3.16 3.27 -8.66
N LEU A 76 2.70 4.38 -8.08
CA LEU A 76 1.93 4.38 -6.83
C LEU A 76 0.55 3.71 -6.98
N ASP A 77 -0.15 3.94 -8.10
CA ASP A 77 -1.44 3.27 -8.38
C ASP A 77 -1.25 1.76 -8.48
N GLU A 78 -0.27 1.30 -9.26
CA GLU A 78 0.04 -0.12 -9.43
C GLU A 78 0.42 -0.78 -8.10
N ALA A 79 1.36 -0.17 -7.36
CA ALA A 79 1.79 -0.66 -6.06
C ALA A 79 0.62 -0.72 -5.05
N TYR A 80 -0.20 0.32 -4.98
CA TYR A 80 -1.35 0.35 -4.08
C TYR A 80 -2.36 -0.75 -4.42
N ARG A 81 -2.70 -0.92 -5.71
CA ARG A 81 -3.61 -1.98 -6.15
C ARG A 81 -3.06 -3.37 -5.81
N PHE A 82 -1.77 -3.59 -6.03
CA PHE A 82 -1.12 -4.86 -5.69
C PHE A 82 -1.17 -5.13 -4.18
N LEU A 83 -0.80 -4.16 -3.35
CA LEU A 83 -0.85 -4.28 -1.89
C LEU A 83 -2.27 -4.50 -1.37
N ARG A 84 -3.28 -3.78 -1.89
CA ARG A 84 -4.69 -3.99 -1.52
C ARG A 84 -5.20 -5.36 -1.96
N ALA A 85 -4.83 -5.79 -3.16
CA ALA A 85 -5.14 -7.11 -3.68
C ALA A 85 -4.58 -8.21 -2.77
N MET A 86 -3.33 -8.06 -2.30
CA MET A 86 -2.67 -8.97 -1.38
C MET A 86 -3.34 -8.96 0.00
N GLU A 87 -3.59 -7.78 0.59
CA GLU A 87 -4.29 -7.62 1.87
C GLU A 87 -5.64 -8.35 1.84
N HIS A 88 -6.46 -8.11 0.80
CA HIS A 88 -7.77 -8.74 0.67
C HIS A 88 -7.65 -10.27 0.58
N ARG A 89 -6.69 -10.81 -0.17
CA ARG A 89 -6.48 -12.27 -0.32
C ARG A 89 -6.04 -12.94 0.97
N ILE A 90 -5.14 -12.29 1.70
CA ILE A 90 -4.70 -12.77 3.02
C ILE A 90 -5.89 -12.81 3.98
N GLN A 91 -6.69 -11.74 4.02
CA GLN A 91 -7.83 -11.64 4.93
C GLN A 91 -8.95 -12.62 4.59
N LEU A 92 -9.24 -12.82 3.30
CA LEU A 92 -10.28 -13.74 2.83
C LEU A 92 -9.96 -15.20 3.13
N TYR A 93 -8.69 -15.62 3.07
CA TYR A 93 -8.34 -17.03 3.24
C TYR A 93 -8.71 -17.58 4.63
N ARG A 94 -8.45 -16.82 5.69
CA ARG A 94 -8.78 -17.22 7.08
C ARG A 94 -9.93 -16.45 7.68
N LEU A 95 -10.59 -15.57 6.90
CA LEU A 95 -11.61 -14.63 7.36
C LEU A 95 -11.16 -13.83 8.60
N ARG A 96 -9.89 -13.40 8.59
CA ARG A 96 -9.26 -12.68 9.70
C ARG A 96 -8.68 -11.38 9.22
N ARG A 97 -8.93 -10.31 9.99
CA ARG A 97 -8.30 -9.01 9.75
C ARG A 97 -6.85 -9.05 10.22
N THR A 98 -5.96 -9.45 9.31
CA THR A 98 -4.50 -9.40 9.47
C THR A 98 -3.90 -8.58 8.34
N HIS A 99 -2.74 -7.99 8.60
CA HIS A 99 -1.94 -7.26 7.62
C HIS A 99 -0.53 -7.88 7.46
N LEU A 100 -0.27 -9.01 8.13
CA LEU A 100 0.98 -9.74 8.00
C LEU A 100 0.92 -10.69 6.81
N VAL A 101 1.94 -10.63 5.95
CA VAL A 101 2.22 -11.67 4.96
C VAL A 101 2.59 -12.97 5.69
N PRO A 102 2.01 -14.12 5.29
CA PRO A 102 2.41 -15.42 5.85
C PRO A 102 3.89 -15.70 5.58
N ASP A 103 4.56 -16.43 6.48
CA ASP A 103 5.95 -16.91 6.31
C ASP A 103 6.03 -18.38 5.87
N ASP A 104 4.94 -19.15 6.00
CA ASP A 104 4.94 -20.54 5.57
C ASP A 104 4.78 -20.66 4.05
N GLU A 105 5.54 -21.59 3.47
CA GLU A 105 5.66 -21.75 2.02
C GLU A 105 4.33 -22.15 1.35
N ALA A 106 3.50 -22.92 2.04
CA ALA A 106 2.19 -23.34 1.54
C ALA A 106 1.25 -22.15 1.39
N ASP A 107 1.23 -21.26 2.38
CA ASP A 107 0.44 -20.05 2.37
C ASP A 107 0.96 -19.02 1.37
N LEU A 108 2.27 -18.83 1.25
CA LEU A 108 2.88 -17.98 0.23
C LEU A 108 2.53 -18.46 -1.18
N ARG A 109 2.65 -19.78 -1.44
CA ARG A 109 2.29 -20.37 -2.74
C ARG A 109 0.82 -20.15 -3.07
N ARG A 110 -0.09 -20.33 -2.11
CA ARG A 110 -1.52 -20.05 -2.31
C ARG A 110 -1.76 -18.57 -2.60
N LEU A 111 -1.16 -17.69 -1.79
CA LEU A 111 -1.29 -16.24 -1.93
C LEU A 111 -0.83 -15.80 -3.32
N GLY A 112 0.38 -16.16 -3.73
CA GLY A 112 0.91 -15.76 -5.02
C GLY A 112 0.12 -16.33 -6.20
N ARG A 113 -0.35 -17.58 -6.13
CA ARG A 113 -1.29 -18.12 -7.14
C ARG A 113 -2.58 -17.31 -7.24
N SER A 114 -3.15 -16.90 -6.10
CA SER A 114 -4.35 -16.07 -6.09
C SER A 114 -4.09 -14.67 -6.66
N LEU A 115 -2.86 -14.18 -6.60
CA LEU A 115 -2.41 -12.92 -7.22
C LEU A 115 -2.08 -13.08 -8.71
N GLY A 116 -2.13 -14.30 -9.26
CA GLY A 116 -1.88 -14.57 -10.67
C GLY A 116 -0.43 -14.94 -11.00
N MET A 117 0.44 -15.10 -10.00
CA MET A 117 1.81 -15.61 -10.20
C MET A 117 1.76 -17.09 -10.61
N ARG A 118 2.42 -17.44 -11.71
CA ARG A 118 2.28 -18.76 -12.36
C ARG A 118 3.52 -19.65 -12.22
N THR A 119 4.71 -19.06 -12.13
CA THR A 119 5.97 -19.81 -12.24
C THR A 119 6.51 -20.19 -10.88
N ASP A 120 6.91 -19.20 -10.06
CA ASP A 120 7.42 -19.45 -8.71
C ASP A 120 6.90 -18.39 -7.72
N PRO A 121 5.66 -18.55 -7.24
CA PRO A 121 5.01 -17.54 -6.42
C PRO A 121 5.71 -17.29 -5.08
N VAL A 122 6.45 -18.27 -4.55
CA VAL A 122 7.15 -18.14 -3.26
C VAL A 122 8.37 -17.26 -3.43
N THR A 123 9.20 -17.54 -4.43
CA THR A 123 10.38 -16.73 -4.72
C THR A 123 9.99 -15.32 -5.17
N GLU A 124 8.92 -15.15 -5.94
CA GLU A 124 8.43 -13.83 -6.35
C GLU A 124 7.95 -12.97 -5.16
N LEU A 125 7.33 -13.58 -4.13
CA LEU A 125 6.87 -12.86 -2.94
C LEU A 125 7.96 -12.62 -1.89
N ASN A 126 9.06 -13.37 -1.95
CA ASN A 126 10.20 -13.22 -1.05
C ASN A 126 11.32 -12.33 -1.63
N LYS A 127 11.13 -11.78 -2.83
CA LYS A 127 12.01 -10.76 -3.42
C LYS A 127 11.70 -9.39 -2.84
#